data_AF-A0A1V5ZNS9-F1
#
_entry.id   AF-A0A1V5ZNS9-F1
#
_cell.length_a   1.000
_cell.length_b   1.000
_cell.length_c   1.000
_cell.angle_alpha   90.00
_cell.angle_beta   90.00
_cell.angle_gamma   90.00
#
_symmetry.space_group_name_H-M   'P 1'
#
loop_
_entity.id
_entity.type
_entity.pdbx_description
1 polymer ?
#
loop_
_entity_poly.entity_id
_entity_poly.type
_entity_poly.pdbx_seq_one_letter_code
_entity_poly.pdbx_strand_id
1 'polypeptide(L)'
;MSQFYERLYDYIHEYQKLVYDYYSKDAISFLVTYYLLNQIETVWDNENMMDGPYERIGELSGVKYNKIYYLPIFLSDEISTNFDANELGVTKENMTSFVIPSTYNFTPHPGDFVKLEQEYLRPTNDKYPLFVVTGAEITTNTDKRHWKLKIETEQSRTTDELDLQVNNEYYFFEYTKNIYEKETFEFLNILMEKNKKLKELLKLEYDQNSGAYFI
;
A
#
# COMPACT_ATOMS: atom_id res chain seq x y z
N MET A 1 36.50 25.24 -18.53
CA MET A 1 35.42 25.57 -17.58
C MET A 1 34.26 24.55 -17.57
N SER A 2 34.38 23.35 -18.19
CA SER A 2 33.26 22.37 -18.26
C SER A 2 33.43 21.09 -17.45
N GLN A 3 34.57 20.84 -16.82
CA GLN A 3 34.84 19.55 -16.15
C GLN A 3 34.28 19.47 -14.72
N PHE A 4 34.06 20.61 -14.06
CA PHE A 4 33.50 20.67 -12.71
C PHE A 4 31.97 20.52 -12.69
N TYR A 5 31.30 20.81 -13.81
CA TYR A 5 29.85 20.65 -13.93
C TYR A 5 29.46 19.18 -14.12
N GLU A 6 30.14 18.43 -14.99
CA GLU A 6 29.88 16.99 -15.17
C GLU A 6 30.02 16.21 -13.85
N ARG A 7 31.05 16.50 -13.06
CA ARG A 7 31.28 15.84 -11.76
C ARG A 7 30.19 16.13 -10.72
N LEU A 8 29.55 17.29 -10.80
CA LEU A 8 28.45 17.68 -9.92
C LEU A 8 27.14 17.00 -10.33
N TYR A 9 26.88 16.91 -11.64
CA TYR A 9 25.72 16.18 -12.18
C TYR A 9 25.83 14.67 -11.97
N ASP A 10 27.03 14.10 -12.11
CA ASP A 10 27.31 12.70 -11.79
C ASP A 10 27.07 12.42 -10.31
N TYR A 11 27.47 13.32 -9.41
CA TYR A 11 27.20 13.17 -7.98
C TYR A 11 25.70 13.22 -7.65
N ILE A 12 24.95 14.11 -8.29
CA ILE A 12 23.48 14.18 -8.11
C ILE A 12 22.82 12.91 -8.64
N HIS A 13 23.24 12.41 -9.80
CA HIS A 13 22.71 11.16 -10.35
C HIS A 13 23.13 9.93 -9.55
N GLU A 14 24.37 9.85 -9.07
CA GLU A 14 24.83 8.79 -8.19
C GLU A 14 24.10 8.83 -6.85
N TYR A 15 23.89 10.01 -6.26
CA TYR A 15 23.10 10.17 -5.03
C TYR A 15 21.65 9.76 -5.26
N GLN A 16 21.04 10.20 -6.36
CA GLN A 16 19.67 9.84 -6.70
C GLN A 16 19.54 8.34 -6.97
N LYS A 17 20.52 7.72 -7.64
CA LYS A 17 20.58 6.27 -7.87
C LYS A 17 20.82 5.50 -6.58
N LEU A 18 21.68 5.98 -5.69
CA LEU A 18 21.94 5.37 -4.40
C LEU A 18 20.70 5.44 -3.49
N VAL A 19 20.08 6.62 -3.36
CA VAL A 19 18.91 6.87 -2.49
C VAL A 19 17.63 6.26 -3.06
N TYR A 20 17.39 6.38 -4.36
CA TYR A 20 16.11 5.97 -4.97
C TYR A 20 16.16 4.68 -5.78
N ASP A 21 17.32 4.07 -6.07
CA ASP A 21 17.39 2.73 -6.68
C ASP A 21 17.98 1.67 -5.73
N TYR A 22 18.89 2.07 -4.82
CA TYR A 22 19.48 1.16 -3.82
C TYR A 22 18.71 1.21 -2.50
N TYR A 23 18.62 2.37 -1.85
CA TYR A 23 17.86 2.50 -0.60
C TYR A 23 16.35 2.36 -0.80
N SER A 24 15.79 2.57 -2.00
CA SER A 24 14.37 2.27 -2.26
C SER A 24 14.06 0.78 -2.34
N LYS A 25 15.06 -0.06 -2.66
CA LYS A 25 14.95 -1.53 -2.59
C LYS A 25 15.06 -2.04 -1.14
N ASP A 26 15.82 -1.32 -0.30
CA ASP A 26 16.03 -1.64 1.12
C ASP A 26 15.18 -0.79 2.07
N ALA A 27 14.31 0.08 1.53
CA ALA A 27 13.35 0.83 2.33
C ALA A 27 12.39 -0.19 2.94
N ILE A 28 12.27 -0.17 4.27
CA ILE A 28 11.42 -1.11 5.01
C ILE A 28 9.98 -0.90 4.55
N SER A 29 9.53 -1.75 3.63
CA SER A 29 8.16 -1.76 3.15
C SER A 29 7.30 -2.49 4.16
N PHE A 30 6.21 -1.87 4.58
CA PHE A 30 5.19 -2.53 5.37
C PHE A 30 4.16 -3.13 4.42
N LEU A 31 3.83 -4.40 4.61
CA LEU A 31 2.71 -5.00 3.92
C LEU A 31 1.44 -4.53 4.61
N VAL A 32 0.46 -4.11 3.82
CA VAL A 32 -0.83 -3.61 4.32
C VAL A 32 -1.98 -4.17 3.53
N THR A 33 -3.13 -4.21 4.19
CA THR A 33 -4.42 -4.30 3.54
C THR A 33 -4.94 -2.89 3.35
N TYR A 34 -5.23 -2.57 2.08
CA TYR A 34 -5.70 -1.25 1.67
C TYR A 34 -7.16 -1.36 1.24
N TYR A 35 -8.04 -0.55 1.84
CA TYR A 35 -9.44 -0.43 1.45
C TYR A 35 -9.60 0.81 0.58
N LEU A 36 -9.63 0.59 -0.73
CA LEU A 36 -9.78 1.64 -1.73
C LEU A 36 -11.27 1.92 -1.96
N LEU A 37 -11.70 3.17 -1.76
CA LEU A 37 -13.08 3.58 -1.98
C LEU A 37 -13.50 3.36 -3.44
N ASN A 38 -14.56 2.58 -3.65
CA ASN A 38 -15.12 2.34 -4.97
C ASN A 38 -16.14 3.43 -5.31
N GLN A 39 -15.70 4.50 -5.96
CA GLN A 39 -16.58 5.61 -6.35
C GLN A 39 -17.69 5.23 -7.35
N ILE A 40 -17.54 4.13 -8.09
CA ILE A 40 -18.51 3.70 -9.11
C ILE A 40 -19.72 3.03 -8.46
N GLU A 41 -19.46 2.19 -7.47
CA GLU A 41 -20.50 1.42 -6.77
C GLU A 41 -20.99 2.09 -5.51
N THR A 42 -20.23 3.07 -4.99
CA THR A 42 -20.64 3.85 -3.85
C THR A 42 -21.81 4.75 -4.22
N VAL A 43 -22.91 4.60 -3.51
CA VAL A 43 -24.08 5.48 -3.59
C VAL A 43 -23.97 6.49 -2.46
N TRP A 44 -23.68 7.73 -2.83
CA TRP A 44 -23.72 8.86 -1.90
C TRP A 44 -25.16 9.32 -1.71
N ASP A 45 -25.59 9.41 -0.46
CA ASP A 45 -26.91 9.94 -0.15
C ASP A 45 -26.90 11.47 -0.33
N ASN A 46 -27.53 11.93 -1.41
CA ASN A 46 -27.61 13.35 -1.77
C ASN A 46 -28.95 13.99 -1.35
N GLU A 47 -29.89 13.23 -0.78
CA GLU A 47 -31.25 13.68 -0.51
C GLU A 47 -31.55 13.71 1.00
N ASN A 48 -31.54 14.93 1.55
CA ASN A 48 -32.03 15.28 2.89
C ASN A 48 -31.20 14.73 4.08
N MET A 49 -30.24 15.56 4.49
CA MET A 49 -29.62 15.55 5.83
C MET A 49 -30.71 15.60 6.92
N MET A 50 -31.22 14.44 7.33
CA MET A 50 -31.67 14.25 8.70
C MET A 50 -30.42 13.98 9.53
N ASP A 51 -29.98 15.06 10.16
CA ASP A 51 -28.81 15.21 11.02
C ASP A 51 -28.69 14.08 12.06
N GLY A 52 -27.80 13.14 11.78
CA GLY A 52 -27.41 12.06 12.68
C GLY A 52 -26.22 11.29 12.11
N PRO A 53 -25.20 10.93 12.90
CA PRO A 53 -23.96 10.29 12.44
C PRO A 53 -24.14 8.80 12.12
N TYR A 54 -25.33 8.41 11.65
CA TYR A 54 -25.64 7.03 11.27
C TYR A 54 -25.41 6.87 9.77
N GLU A 55 -24.14 6.95 9.33
CA GLU A 55 -23.78 6.11 8.19
C GLU A 55 -24.10 4.67 8.61
N ARG A 56 -25.05 4.03 7.92
CA ARG A 56 -25.40 2.65 8.22
C ARG A 56 -24.16 1.81 7.89
N ILE A 57 -23.45 1.39 8.92
CA ILE A 57 -22.33 0.46 8.81
C ILE A 57 -22.90 -0.93 8.45
N GLY A 58 -22.23 -1.64 7.53
CA GLY A 58 -22.62 -2.98 7.08
C GLY A 58 -23.11 -3.06 5.64
N GLU A 59 -23.72 -4.20 5.25
CA GLU A 59 -24.11 -4.51 3.87
C GLU A 59 -25.02 -3.46 3.23
N LEU A 60 -25.87 -2.83 4.06
CA LEU A 60 -26.83 -1.80 3.68
C LEU A 60 -26.22 -0.39 3.57
N SER A 61 -24.91 -0.27 3.80
CA SER A 61 -24.19 0.98 3.52
C SER A 61 -24.15 1.24 2.02
N GLY A 62 -24.39 2.50 1.64
CA GLY A 62 -24.17 2.97 0.28
C GLY A 62 -22.68 3.00 -0.08
N VAL A 63 -21.78 3.06 0.92
CA VAL A 63 -20.33 3.13 0.71
C VAL A 63 -19.74 1.74 0.48
N LYS A 64 -18.97 1.60 -0.60
CA LYS A 64 -18.36 0.33 -1.00
C LYS A 64 -16.85 0.49 -1.20
N TYR A 65 -16.09 -0.53 -0.79
CA TYR A 65 -14.63 -0.56 -0.87
C TYR A 65 -14.14 -1.73 -1.71
N ASN A 66 -12.99 -1.54 -2.36
CA ASN A 66 -12.18 -2.58 -2.97
C ASN A 66 -11.02 -2.89 -2.03
N LYS A 67 -10.91 -4.13 -1.57
CA LYS A 67 -9.90 -4.56 -0.61
C LYS A 67 -8.67 -5.08 -1.35
N ILE A 68 -7.50 -4.53 -1.06
CA ILE A 68 -6.23 -4.87 -1.71
C ILE A 68 -5.29 -5.46 -0.67
N TYR A 69 -5.02 -6.75 -0.79
CA TYR A 69 -4.14 -7.48 0.12
C TYR A 69 -2.66 -7.35 -0.26
N TYR A 70 -1.81 -7.40 0.77
CA TYR A 70 -0.35 -7.47 0.67
C TYR A 70 0.28 -6.31 -0.11
N LEU A 71 -0.31 -5.13 -0.04
CA LEU A 71 0.23 -3.95 -0.71
C LEU A 71 1.47 -3.46 0.06
N PRO A 72 2.64 -3.33 -0.59
CA PRO A 72 3.82 -2.77 0.06
C PRO A 72 3.75 -1.23 0.05
N ILE A 73 3.73 -0.63 1.24
CA ILE A 73 3.79 0.82 1.43
C ILE A 73 5.06 1.23 2.17
N PHE A 74 5.46 2.48 2.00
CA PHE A 74 6.67 3.03 2.64
C PHE A 74 6.29 4.14 3.63
N LEU A 75 6.88 4.12 4.82
CA LEU A 75 6.77 5.24 5.76
C LEU A 75 7.65 6.41 5.28
N SER A 76 7.09 7.61 5.21
CA SER A 76 7.87 8.83 4.92
C SER A 76 8.29 9.54 6.20
N ASP A 77 7.43 9.58 7.22
CA ASP A 77 7.63 10.40 8.41
C ASP A 77 7.54 9.55 9.70
N GLU A 78 8.28 9.94 10.73
CA GLU A 78 8.14 9.34 12.07
C GLU A 78 6.74 9.62 12.62
N ILE A 79 6.14 8.64 13.31
CA ILE A 79 4.80 8.78 13.90
C ILE A 79 4.90 9.84 15.01
N SER A 80 4.39 11.04 14.76
CA SER A 80 4.22 12.05 15.81
C SER A 80 2.92 11.75 16.56
N THR A 81 3.03 11.60 17.87
CA THR A 81 1.86 11.53 18.75
C THR A 81 1.65 12.92 19.33
N ASN A 82 0.63 13.61 18.84
CA ASN A 82 0.19 14.86 19.45
C ASN A 82 -0.89 14.53 20.47
N PHE A 83 -0.65 14.93 21.72
CA PHE A 83 -1.66 14.87 22.77
C PHE A 83 -2.29 16.25 22.88
N ASP A 84 -3.52 16.38 22.41
CA ASP A 84 -4.30 17.58 22.65
C ASP A 84 -5.30 17.33 23.79
N ALA A 85 -5.28 18.21 24.79
CA ALA A 85 -6.10 18.09 25.98
C ALA A 85 -7.25 19.11 25.87
N ASN A 86 -8.37 18.67 25.28
CA ASN A 86 -9.57 19.47 25.18
C ASN A 86 -10.52 19.17 26.37
N GLU A 87 -11.47 20.07 26.65
CA GLU A 87 -12.40 19.96 27.80
C GLU A 87 -13.25 18.67 27.82
N LEU A 88 -13.29 17.92 26.70
CA LEU A 88 -14.01 16.65 26.55
C LEU A 88 -13.13 15.39 26.72
N GLY A 89 -11.80 15.52 26.83
CA GLY A 89 -10.87 14.39 26.98
C GLY A 89 -9.53 14.58 26.27
N VAL A 90 -8.66 13.56 26.37
CA VAL A 90 -7.37 13.50 25.66
C VAL A 90 -7.62 12.87 24.28
N THR A 91 -7.51 13.66 23.21
CA THR A 91 -7.50 13.17 21.84
C THR A 91 -6.07 12.82 21.44
N LYS A 92 -5.83 11.53 21.13
CA LYS A 92 -4.54 11.06 20.61
C LYS A 92 -4.58 11.11 19.09
N GLU A 93 -4.09 12.20 18.52
CA GLU A 93 -3.91 12.32 17.08
C GLU A 93 -2.53 11.79 16.72
N ASN A 94 -2.48 10.61 16.09
CA ASN A 94 -1.28 10.12 15.42
C ASN A 94 -1.43 10.41 13.94
N MET A 95 -0.94 11.57 13.52
CA MET A 95 -0.77 11.86 12.10
C MET A 95 0.56 11.26 11.64
N THR A 96 0.53 10.50 10.57
CA THR A 96 1.75 10.05 9.90
C THR A 96 1.55 10.10 8.39
N SER A 97 2.60 9.79 7.64
CA SER A 97 2.52 9.78 6.19
C SER A 97 3.07 8.51 5.58
N PHE A 98 2.29 7.99 4.64
CA PHE A 98 2.65 6.85 3.83
C PHE A 98 2.97 7.29 2.41
N VAL A 99 3.82 6.53 1.73
CA VAL A 99 4.19 6.74 0.34
C VAL A 99 3.85 5.48 -0.45
N ILE A 100 3.10 5.70 -1.53
CA ILE A 100 2.71 4.65 -2.47
C ILE A 100 3.26 5.00 -3.86
N PRO A 101 4.05 4.12 -4.48
CA PRO A 101 4.49 4.30 -5.86
C PRO A 101 3.31 4.42 -6.83
N SER A 102 3.36 5.39 -7.75
CA SER A 102 2.33 5.52 -8.79
C SER A 102 2.33 4.35 -9.78
N THR A 103 3.39 3.53 -9.79
CA THR A 103 3.53 2.34 -10.62
C THR A 103 2.53 1.24 -10.28
N TYR A 104 1.89 1.28 -9.11
CA TYR A 104 0.87 0.31 -8.72
C TYR A 104 -0.48 0.52 -9.43
N ASN A 105 -0.60 1.57 -10.25
CA ASN A 105 -1.73 1.83 -11.14
C ASN A 105 -3.10 1.97 -10.44
N PHE A 106 -3.12 2.46 -9.20
CA PHE A 106 -4.33 2.95 -8.56
C PHE A 106 -4.12 4.35 -8.02
N THR A 107 -5.24 5.05 -7.79
CA THR A 107 -5.25 6.40 -7.25
C THR A 107 -5.85 6.33 -5.85
N PRO A 108 -5.08 6.65 -4.79
CA PRO A 108 -5.59 6.72 -3.42
C PRO A 108 -6.43 7.98 -3.24
N HIS A 109 -7.47 7.90 -2.40
CA HIS A 109 -8.41 8.97 -2.13
C HIS A 109 -8.55 9.23 -0.62
N PRO A 110 -8.93 10.46 -0.23
CA PRO A 110 -9.41 10.70 1.13
C PRO A 110 -10.62 9.83 1.45
N GLY A 111 -10.64 9.23 2.63
CA GLY A 111 -11.66 8.25 3.05
C GLY A 111 -11.32 6.80 2.74
N ASP A 112 -10.17 6.53 2.10
CA ASP A 112 -9.60 5.19 2.03
C ASP A 112 -9.09 4.75 3.40
N PHE A 113 -9.04 3.44 3.65
CA PHE A 113 -8.49 2.89 4.90
C PHE A 113 -7.26 2.02 4.66
N VAL A 114 -6.37 1.98 5.65
CA VAL A 114 -5.13 1.21 5.60
C VAL A 114 -4.95 0.47 6.91
N LYS A 115 -4.69 -0.84 6.84
CA LYS A 115 -4.33 -1.65 7.99
C LYS A 115 -2.99 -2.33 7.77
N LEU A 116 -2.09 -2.19 8.75
CA LEU A 116 -0.80 -2.86 8.71
C LEU A 116 -0.98 -4.36 8.90
N GLU A 117 -0.53 -5.15 7.93
CA GLU A 117 -0.63 -6.61 7.97
C GLU A 117 0.47 -7.19 8.86
N GLN A 118 0.07 -7.76 9.99
CA GLN A 118 0.96 -8.51 10.87
C GLN A 118 0.40 -9.87 11.28
N GLU A 119 -0.66 -10.35 10.64
CA GLU A 119 -1.21 -11.67 10.95
C GLU A 119 -0.12 -12.77 10.85
N TYR A 120 0.83 -12.64 9.92
CA TYR A 120 1.98 -13.53 9.81
C TYR A 120 2.93 -13.49 11.02
N LEU A 121 3.09 -12.33 11.67
CA LEU A 121 3.97 -12.16 12.83
C LEU A 121 3.25 -12.49 14.15
N ARG A 122 1.95 -12.18 14.26
CA ARG A 122 1.13 -12.38 15.46
C ARG A 122 -0.35 -12.66 15.12
N PRO A 123 -0.72 -13.91 14.80
CA PRO A 123 -2.07 -14.24 14.30
C PRO A 123 -3.19 -14.16 15.35
N THR A 124 -2.87 -14.13 16.64
CA THR A 124 -3.88 -14.24 17.72
C THR A 124 -4.25 -12.92 18.39
N ASN A 125 -3.62 -11.80 18.00
CA ASN A 125 -3.83 -10.53 18.69
C ASN A 125 -3.45 -9.34 17.81
N ASP A 126 -4.10 -9.22 16.65
CA ASP A 126 -3.92 -8.08 15.77
C ASP A 126 -4.55 -6.82 16.39
N LYS A 127 -3.73 -6.12 17.17
CA LYS A 127 -4.07 -4.86 17.85
C LYS A 127 -3.58 -3.64 17.07
N TYR A 128 -3.15 -3.82 15.82
CA TYR A 128 -2.63 -2.69 15.06
C TYR A 128 -3.78 -1.75 14.69
N PRO A 129 -3.54 -0.43 14.80
CA PRO A 129 -4.55 0.55 14.47
C PRO A 129 -4.93 0.46 12.99
N LEU A 130 -6.22 0.65 12.73
CA LEU A 130 -6.71 1.02 11.42
C LEU A 130 -6.34 2.49 11.19
N PHE A 131 -5.94 2.83 9.98
CA PHE A 131 -5.66 4.20 9.58
C PHE A 131 -6.65 4.64 8.51
N VAL A 132 -7.04 5.90 8.54
CA VAL A 132 -7.84 6.55 7.50
C VAL A 132 -6.96 7.54 6.73
N VAL A 133 -7.11 7.58 5.42
CA VAL A 133 -6.45 8.55 4.54
C VAL A 133 -7.22 9.86 4.62
N THR A 134 -6.58 10.91 5.15
CA THR A 134 -7.18 12.25 5.23
C THR A 134 -6.76 13.15 4.06
N GLY A 135 -5.67 12.81 3.37
CA GLY A 135 -5.24 13.51 2.16
C GLY A 135 -4.31 12.67 1.30
N ALA A 136 -4.34 12.92 -0.01
CA ALA A 136 -3.46 12.31 -0.99
C ALA A 136 -2.87 13.39 -1.90
N GLU A 137 -1.54 13.46 -1.97
CA GLU A 137 -0.81 14.43 -2.79
C GLU A 137 0.15 13.68 -3.70
N ILE A 138 0.21 14.07 -4.98
CA ILE A 138 1.20 13.51 -5.92
C ILE A 138 2.49 14.33 -5.86
N THR A 139 3.64 13.67 -5.73
CA THR A 139 4.92 14.35 -5.83
C THR A 139 5.21 14.72 -7.28
N THR A 140 5.42 16.01 -7.54
CA THR A 140 5.49 16.57 -8.91
C THR A 140 6.90 16.72 -9.48
N ASN A 141 7.94 16.51 -8.67
CA ASN A 141 9.29 17.04 -9.00
C ASN A 141 10.33 15.97 -9.42
N THR A 142 9.92 14.74 -9.72
CA THR A 142 10.82 13.64 -10.12
C THR A 142 10.24 12.80 -11.26
N ASP A 143 11.10 12.15 -12.06
CA ASP A 143 10.69 11.23 -13.16
C ASP A 143 9.85 10.05 -12.66
N LYS A 144 10.06 9.64 -11.40
CA LYS A 144 9.22 8.69 -10.69
C LYS A 144 8.25 9.45 -9.82
N ARG A 145 6.94 9.22 -10.03
CA ARG A 145 5.88 9.84 -9.24
C ARG A 145 5.46 8.93 -8.09
N HIS A 146 5.12 9.53 -6.97
CA HIS A 146 4.64 8.81 -5.80
C HIS A 146 3.45 9.57 -5.20
N TRP A 147 2.50 8.84 -4.64
CA TRP A 147 1.45 9.39 -3.81
C TRP A 147 1.98 9.50 -2.37
N LYS A 148 2.00 10.71 -1.82
CA LYS A 148 2.18 10.95 -0.39
C LYS A 148 0.80 11.04 0.25
N LEU A 149 0.51 10.11 1.15
CA LEU A 149 -0.73 10.04 1.90
C LEU A 149 -0.53 10.68 3.26
N LYS A 150 -1.48 11.52 3.66
CA LYS A 150 -1.66 11.95 5.05
C LYS A 150 -2.66 10.99 5.68
N ILE A 151 -2.26 10.36 6.78
CA ILE A 151 -3.07 9.36 7.45
C ILE A 151 -3.21 9.65 8.94
N GLU A 152 -4.36 9.26 9.47
CA GLU A 152 -4.71 9.39 10.88
C GLU A 152 -5.20 8.05 11.43
N THR A 153 -5.07 7.84 12.73
CA THR A 153 -5.61 6.63 13.37
C THR A 153 -7.14 6.68 13.37
N GLU A 154 -7.78 5.70 12.75
CA GLU A 154 -9.22 5.51 12.80
C GLU A 154 -9.63 4.93 14.16
N GLN A 155 -10.65 5.54 14.78
CA GLN A 155 -11.11 5.15 16.12
C GLN A 155 -12.56 4.65 16.13
N SER A 156 -13.32 4.94 15.09
CA SER A 156 -14.77 4.71 15.05
C SER A 156 -15.14 3.40 14.39
N ARG A 157 -14.33 2.91 13.44
CA ARG A 157 -14.61 1.70 12.65
C ARG A 157 -13.60 0.60 12.93
N THR A 158 -14.10 -0.63 12.94
CA THR A 158 -13.30 -1.86 13.00
C THR A 158 -13.10 -2.45 11.60
N THR A 159 -12.15 -3.37 11.47
CA THR A 159 -11.95 -4.10 10.20
C THR A 159 -13.16 -4.93 9.80
N ASP A 160 -13.81 -5.56 10.79
CA ASP A 160 -14.94 -6.45 10.53
C ASP A 160 -16.12 -5.66 9.93
N GLU A 161 -16.30 -4.42 10.36
CA GLU A 161 -17.30 -3.49 9.82
C GLU A 161 -16.97 -3.03 8.40
N LEU A 162 -15.70 -2.78 8.10
CA LEU A 162 -15.24 -2.45 6.75
C LEU A 162 -15.38 -3.64 5.79
N ASP A 163 -15.11 -4.86 6.28
CA ASP A 163 -15.20 -6.07 5.48
C ASP A 163 -16.64 -6.34 5.00
N LEU A 164 -17.66 -5.92 5.75
CA LEU A 164 -19.07 -5.96 5.30
C LEU A 164 -19.38 -4.98 4.15
N GLN A 165 -18.48 -4.03 3.87
CA GLN A 165 -18.61 -3.01 2.83
C GLN A 165 -17.69 -3.28 1.63
N VAL A 166 -16.94 -4.37 1.64
CA VAL A 166 -16.05 -4.77 0.54
C VAL A 166 -16.88 -5.38 -0.60
N ASN A 167 -16.67 -4.89 -1.83
CA ASN A 167 -17.27 -5.50 -3.01
C ASN A 167 -16.31 -6.42 -3.77
N ASN A 168 -15.06 -5.99 -3.94
CA ASN A 168 -14.06 -6.77 -4.66
C ASN A 168 -12.78 -6.95 -3.84
N GLU A 169 -12.17 -8.12 -3.99
CA GLU A 169 -10.88 -8.47 -3.40
C GLU A 169 -9.80 -8.53 -4.48
N TYR A 170 -8.71 -7.82 -4.23
CA TYR A 170 -7.54 -7.76 -5.07
C TYR A 170 -6.29 -8.10 -4.27
N TYR A 171 -5.26 -8.54 -4.97
CA TYR A 171 -4.00 -8.98 -4.39
C TYR A 171 -2.85 -8.33 -5.13
N PHE A 172 -1.93 -7.74 -4.38
CA PHE A 172 -0.70 -7.22 -4.96
C PHE A 172 0.27 -8.35 -5.27
N PHE A 173 0.74 -8.41 -6.51
CA PHE A 173 1.71 -9.39 -6.96
C PHE A 173 3.09 -8.77 -7.15
N GLU A 174 3.98 -9.11 -6.24
CA GLU A 174 5.32 -8.52 -6.11
C GLU A 174 6.17 -8.65 -7.38
N TYR A 175 6.09 -9.77 -8.11
CA TYR A 175 6.94 -10.02 -9.27
C TYR A 175 6.65 -9.07 -10.44
N THR A 176 5.37 -8.74 -10.69
CA THR A 176 5.00 -7.79 -11.75
C THR A 176 4.66 -6.39 -11.22
N LYS A 177 4.67 -6.20 -9.89
CA LYS A 177 4.32 -4.93 -9.23
C LYS A 177 2.92 -4.41 -9.57
N ASN A 178 1.97 -5.32 -9.79
CA ASN A 178 0.60 -5.03 -10.19
C ASN A 178 -0.40 -5.66 -9.24
N ILE A 179 -1.63 -5.15 -9.29
CA ILE A 179 -2.76 -5.61 -8.50
C ILE A 179 -3.65 -6.47 -9.39
N TYR A 180 -4.03 -7.66 -8.92
CA TYR A 180 -4.86 -8.60 -9.67
C TYR A 180 -6.02 -9.10 -8.83
N GLU A 181 -7.07 -9.56 -9.50
CA GLU A 181 -8.12 -10.36 -8.87
C GLU A 181 -7.56 -11.68 -8.33
N LYS A 182 -8.25 -12.25 -7.35
CA LYS A 182 -7.86 -13.47 -6.64
C LYS A 182 -7.49 -14.62 -7.56
N GLU A 183 -8.35 -14.95 -8.53
CA GLU A 183 -8.15 -16.08 -9.43
C GLU A 183 -6.87 -15.94 -10.27
N THR A 184 -6.62 -14.73 -10.77
CA THR A 184 -5.42 -14.43 -11.55
C THR A 184 -4.17 -14.48 -10.67
N PHE A 185 -4.23 -13.95 -9.45
CA PHE A 185 -3.14 -14.00 -8.48
C PHE A 185 -2.77 -15.45 -8.10
N GLU A 186 -3.77 -16.30 -7.81
CA GLU A 186 -3.57 -17.72 -7.52
C GLU A 186 -2.92 -18.46 -8.69
N PHE A 187 -3.40 -18.20 -9.91
CA PHE A 187 -2.83 -18.78 -11.13
C PHE A 187 -1.36 -18.38 -11.33
N LEU A 188 -1.03 -17.10 -11.17
CA LEU A 188 0.35 -16.60 -11.28
C LEU A 188 1.28 -17.22 -10.24
N ASN A 189 0.81 -17.39 -9.00
CA ASN A 189 1.58 -18.08 -7.96
C ASN A 189 1.85 -19.55 -8.30
N ILE A 190 0.87 -20.27 -8.85
CA ILE A 190 1.06 -21.65 -9.31
C ILE A 190 2.13 -21.70 -10.41
N LEU A 191 2.12 -20.75 -11.36
CA LEU A 191 3.13 -20.67 -12.40
C LEU A 191 4.53 -20.38 -11.84
N MET A 192 4.64 -19.48 -10.85
CA MET A 192 5.92 -19.22 -10.17
C MET A 192 6.46 -20.48 -9.49
N GLU A 193 5.62 -21.21 -8.76
CA GLU A 193 6.03 -22.45 -8.08
C GLU A 193 6.44 -23.55 -9.08
N LYS A 194 5.72 -23.68 -10.20
CA LYS A 194 6.12 -24.58 -11.29
C LYS A 194 7.48 -24.19 -11.88
N ASN A 195 7.72 -22.91 -12.10
CA ASN A 195 8.98 -22.42 -12.64
C ASN A 195 10.15 -22.66 -11.67
N LYS A 196 9.94 -22.44 -10.36
CA LYS A 196 10.94 -22.78 -9.32
C LYS A 196 11.30 -24.27 -9.35
N LYS A 197 10.31 -25.16 -9.39
CA LYS A 197 10.52 -26.62 -9.46
C LYS A 197 11.25 -27.04 -10.74
N LEU A 198 10.89 -26.46 -11.89
CA LEU A 198 11.60 -26.72 -13.15
C LEU A 198 13.06 -26.28 -13.05
N LYS A 199 13.34 -25.11 -12.49
CA LYS A 199 14.72 -24.63 -12.28
C LYS A 199 15.54 -25.57 -11.40
N GLU A 200 14.93 -26.16 -10.37
CA GLU A 200 15.58 -27.14 -9.49
C GLU A 200 15.86 -28.47 -10.20
N LEU A 201 14.88 -29.00 -10.94
CA LEU A 201 15.05 -30.24 -11.71
C LEU A 201 16.11 -30.09 -12.80
N LEU A 202 16.11 -28.95 -13.52
CA LEU A 202 17.08 -28.70 -14.58
C LEU A 202 18.51 -28.54 -14.03
N LYS A 203 18.69 -28.00 -12.81
CA LYS A 203 20.01 -27.98 -12.16
C LYS A 203 20.59 -29.39 -11.92
N LEU A 204 19.74 -30.42 -11.79
CA LEU A 204 20.19 -31.80 -11.65
C LEU A 204 20.59 -32.41 -13.00
N GLU A 205 20.02 -31.92 -14.10
CA GLU A 205 20.23 -32.43 -15.46
C GLU A 205 21.33 -31.70 -16.24
N TYR A 206 21.71 -30.47 -15.83
CA TYR A 206 22.74 -29.68 -16.51
C TYR A 206 24.08 -29.66 -15.77
N ASP A 207 25.12 -30.21 -16.41
CA ASP A 207 26.52 -30.09 -15.97
C ASP A 207 26.99 -28.63 -16.07
N GLN A 208 27.79 -28.16 -15.11
CA GLN A 208 28.35 -26.80 -15.06
C GLN A 208 29.21 -26.48 -16.30
N ASN A 209 29.62 -27.50 -17.06
CA ASN A 209 30.37 -27.36 -18.31
C ASN A 209 29.50 -27.15 -19.57
N SER A 210 28.18 -27.20 -19.46
CA SER A 210 27.27 -27.16 -20.62
C SER A 210 26.98 -25.75 -21.15
N GLY A 211 27.51 -24.70 -20.53
CA GLY A 211 27.38 -23.31 -21.00
C GLY A 211 25.95 -22.75 -21.00
N ALA A 212 24.98 -23.51 -20.48
CA ALA A 212 23.59 -23.09 -20.37
C ALA A 212 23.40 -22.27 -19.08
N TYR A 213 23.39 -20.94 -19.23
CA TYR A 213 23.01 -20.02 -18.16
C TYR A 213 21.60 -19.47 -18.42
N PHE A 214 20.68 -19.65 -17.48
CA PHE A 214 19.41 -18.94 -17.49
C PHE A 214 19.56 -17.59 -16.77
N ILE A 215 19.23 -16.50 -17.47
CA ILE A 215 18.95 -15.17 -16.91
C ILE A 215 17.58 -15.21 -16.24
#